data_AF-A0A4Y8C7K7-F1
#
_entry.id   AF-A0A4Y8C7K7-F1
#
_cell.length_a   1.000
_cell.length_b   1.000
_cell.length_c   1.000
_cell.angle_alpha   90.00
_cell.angle_beta   90.00
_cell.angle_gamma   90.00
#
_symmetry.space_group_name_H-M   'P 1'
#
loop_
_entity.id
_entity.type
_entity.pdbx_description
1 polymer ?
#
loop_
_entity_poly.entity_id
_entity_poly.type
_entity_poly.pdbx_seq_one_letter_code
_entity_poly.pdbx_strand_id
1 'polypeptide(L)'
;KDYEDLLDDNRIWRLRTENVGVVTKEQALNWGCTGVMLRGSGIKYDIRKEEPYLLYNEVEFGVPYATQGDSYARYKVYMQEFRESLKILRQCA
;
A
#
# COMPACT_ATOMS: atom_id res chain seq x y z
N LYS A 1 0.56 6.02 -16.18
CA LYS A 1 -0.65 5.17 -16.34
C LYS A 1 -0.30 3.86 -17.00
N ASP A 2 0.72 3.87 -17.87
CA ASP A 2 1.28 2.77 -18.63
C ASP A 2 1.37 1.42 -17.90
N TYR A 3 1.85 1.39 -16.64
CA TYR A 3 1.95 0.15 -15.87
C TYR A 3 0.61 -0.39 -15.35
N GLU A 4 -0.29 0.47 -14.89
CA GLU A 4 -1.60 0.05 -14.40
C GLU A 4 -2.51 -0.36 -15.57
N ASP A 5 -2.44 0.37 -16.69
CA ASP A 5 -3.18 0.03 -17.91
C ASP A 5 -2.79 -1.37 -18.44
N LEU A 6 -1.53 -1.78 -18.25
CA LEU A 6 -1.05 -3.10 -18.64
C LEU A 6 -1.41 -4.23 -17.66
N LEU A 7 -1.59 -3.92 -16.37
CA LEU A 7 -1.62 -4.92 -15.29
C LEU A 7 -2.98 -5.03 -14.58
N ASP A 8 -3.70 -3.92 -14.39
CA ASP A 8 -4.93 -3.88 -13.58
C ASP A 8 -6.01 -4.78 -14.15
N ASP A 9 -6.26 -4.69 -15.46
CA ASP A 9 -7.28 -5.48 -16.18
C ASP A 9 -6.69 -6.72 -16.86
N ASN A 10 -5.40 -6.99 -16.66
CA ASN A 10 -4.74 -8.13 -17.27
C ASN A 10 -5.16 -9.44 -16.58
N ARG A 11 -5.88 -10.28 -17.33
CA ARG A 11 -6.36 -11.57 -16.82
C ARG A 11 -5.23 -12.46 -16.29
N ILE A 12 -4.09 -12.51 -16.96
CA ILE A 12 -2.95 -13.33 -16.54
C ILE A 12 -2.39 -12.80 -15.21
N TRP A 13 -2.28 -11.48 -15.08
CA TRP A 13 -1.78 -10.85 -13.86
C TRP A 13 -2.71 -11.12 -12.67
N ARG A 14 -4.02 -10.86 -12.84
CA ARG A 14 -5.02 -11.09 -11.79
C ARG A 14 -5.07 -12.55 -11.36
N LEU A 15 -5.11 -13.50 -12.30
CA LEU A 15 -5.07 -14.94 -12.02
C LEU A 15 -3.84 -15.38 -11.20
N ARG A 16 -2.72 -14.65 -11.29
CA ARG A 16 -1.47 -15.00 -10.62
C ARG A 16 -1.27 -14.31 -9.27
N THR A 17 -2.12 -13.34 -8.93
CA THR A 17 -1.90 -12.45 -7.78
C THR A 17 -3.11 -12.34 -6.86
N GLU A 18 -4.33 -12.46 -7.38
CA GLU A 18 -5.55 -12.48 -6.58
C GLU A 18 -5.66 -13.79 -5.79
N ASN A 19 -6.01 -13.69 -4.51
CA ASN A 19 -6.08 -14.79 -3.55
C ASN A 19 -4.75 -15.57 -3.37
N VAL A 20 -3.61 -15.02 -3.84
CA VAL A 20 -2.29 -15.62 -3.69
C VAL A 20 -1.51 -14.92 -2.57
N GLY A 21 -0.98 -15.70 -1.62
CA GLY A 21 -0.23 -15.17 -0.48
C GLY A 21 -1.10 -14.30 0.43
N VAL A 22 -2.31 -14.77 0.73
CA VAL A 22 -3.26 -14.10 1.62
C VAL A 22 -2.72 -14.07 3.03
N VAL A 23 -2.63 -12.88 3.62
CA VAL A 23 -2.28 -12.65 5.01
C VAL A 23 -3.44 -11.96 5.70
N THR A 24 -3.97 -12.57 6.77
CA THR A 24 -5.04 -11.98 7.57
C THR A 24 -4.49 -10.88 8.49
N LYS A 25 -5.37 -10.00 9.00
CA LYS A 25 -4.99 -8.97 9.99
C LYS A 25 -4.28 -9.57 11.20
N GLU A 26 -4.82 -10.67 11.74
CA GLU A 26 -4.27 -11.33 12.92
C GLU A 26 -2.89 -11.92 12.64
N GLN A 27 -2.71 -12.60 11.49
CA GLN A 27 -1.40 -13.11 11.08
C GLN A 27 -0.39 -11.99 10.89
N ALA A 28 -0.79 -10.88 10.24
CA ALA A 28 0.10 -9.76 10.00
C ALA A 28 0.62 -9.15 11.31
N LEU A 29 -0.25 -9.03 12.33
CA LEU A 29 0.16 -8.58 13.67
C LEU A 29 1.04 -9.60 14.38
N ASN A 30 0.62 -10.86 14.42
CA ASN A 30 1.33 -11.93 15.13
C ASN A 30 2.72 -12.21 14.56
N TRP A 31 2.90 -12.05 13.25
CA TRP A 31 4.19 -12.24 12.58
C TRP A 31 5.07 -10.99 12.58
N GLY A 32 4.61 -9.89 13.17
CA GLY A 32 5.36 -8.64 13.17
C GLY A 32 5.56 -8.06 11.76
N CYS A 33 4.61 -8.28 10.86
CA CYS A 33 4.65 -7.67 9.53
C CYS A 33 4.60 -6.14 9.65
N THR A 34 5.17 -5.43 8.68
CA THR A 34 5.22 -3.95 8.66
C THR A 34 4.87 -3.39 7.28
N GLY A 35 4.66 -2.07 7.22
CA GLY A 35 4.44 -1.33 5.97
C GLY A 35 3.28 -1.88 5.13
N VAL A 36 3.55 -2.15 3.86
CA VAL A 36 2.52 -2.60 2.89
C VAL A 36 1.95 -3.97 3.23
N MET A 37 2.67 -4.83 3.97
CA MET A 37 2.11 -6.11 4.42
C MET A 37 0.97 -5.90 5.42
N LEU A 38 1.11 -4.97 6.37
CA LEU A 38 0.02 -4.59 7.29
C LEU A 38 -1.12 -3.89 6.55
N ARG A 39 -0.78 -2.91 5.71
CA ARG A 39 -1.77 -2.09 4.99
C ARG A 39 -2.56 -2.90 3.95
N GLY A 40 -1.91 -3.84 3.27
CA GLY A 40 -2.57 -4.75 2.34
C GLY A 40 -3.50 -5.75 3.02
N SER A 41 -3.25 -6.05 4.30
CA SER A 41 -4.06 -6.95 5.14
C SER A 41 -5.20 -6.21 5.88
N GLY A 42 -5.29 -4.88 5.74
CA GLY A 42 -6.40 -4.07 6.26
C GLY A 42 -6.14 -3.40 7.60
N ILE A 43 -4.87 -3.22 7.97
CA ILE A 43 -4.45 -2.47 9.15
C ILE A 43 -3.93 -1.10 8.67
N LYS A 44 -4.61 -0.02 9.07
CA LYS A 44 -4.22 1.35 8.72
C LYS A 44 -3.12 1.82 9.65
N TYR A 45 -1.88 1.49 9.34
CA TYR A 45 -0.72 1.90 10.12
C TYR A 45 0.40 2.40 9.22
N ASP A 46 0.91 3.59 9.51
CA ASP A 46 2.08 4.17 8.85
C ASP A 46 2.81 5.11 9.81
N ILE A 47 4.09 4.83 10.05
CA ILE A 47 4.90 5.58 11.01
C ILE A 47 4.96 7.08 10.66
N ARG A 48 4.91 7.47 9.38
CA ARG A 48 4.95 8.88 8.98
C ARG A 48 3.72 9.67 9.43
N LYS A 49 2.63 8.99 9.80
CA LYS A 49 1.41 9.61 10.36
C LYS A 49 1.26 9.36 11.86
N GLU A 50 1.57 8.16 12.34
CA GLU A 50 1.43 7.79 13.75
C GLU A 50 2.53 8.39 14.62
N GLU A 51 3.77 8.37 14.14
CA GLU A 51 4.95 8.94 14.80
C GLU A 51 5.74 9.80 13.80
N PRO A 52 5.20 10.97 13.40
CA PRO A 52 5.81 11.80 12.37
C PRO A 52 7.24 12.20 12.73
N TYR A 53 8.13 12.09 11.74
CA TYR A 53 9.53 12.50 11.84
C TYR A 53 9.87 13.49 10.72
N LEU A 54 10.98 14.22 10.86
CA LEU A 54 11.36 15.30 9.92
C LEU A 54 10.20 16.27 9.72
N LEU A 55 9.78 16.48 8.46
CA LEU A 55 8.70 17.38 8.07
C LEU A 55 7.45 16.63 7.58
N TYR A 56 7.30 15.33 7.90
CA TYR A 56 6.15 14.55 7.44
C TYR A 56 4.81 15.02 8.06
N ASN A 57 4.86 15.71 9.19
CA ASN A 57 3.72 16.38 9.83
C ASN A 57 3.30 17.68 9.11
N GLU A 58 4.15 18.25 8.26
CA GLU A 58 3.91 19.50 7.54
C GLU A 58 3.43 19.27 6.09
N VAL A 59 3.45 18.02 5.61
CA VAL A 59 3.02 17.64 4.26
C VAL A 59 1.73 16.82 4.27
N GLU A 60 0.87 17.09 3.29
CA GLU A 60 -0.42 16.43 3.14
C GLU A 60 -0.32 15.22 2.20
N PHE A 61 -0.58 14.03 2.73
CA PHE A 61 -0.64 12.78 1.95
C PHE A 61 -1.58 11.77 2.63
N GLY A 62 -2.16 10.88 1.83
CA GLY A 62 -2.98 9.75 2.26
C GLY A 62 -2.17 8.49 2.51
N VAL A 63 -2.70 7.59 3.36
CA VAL A 63 -2.13 6.26 3.61
C VAL A 63 -3.03 5.21 2.95
N PRO A 64 -2.62 4.65 1.79
CA PRO A 64 -3.43 3.64 1.11
C PRO A 64 -3.41 2.32 1.87
N TYR A 65 -4.55 1.64 1.88
CA TYR A 65 -4.70 0.32 2.48
C TYR A 65 -5.71 -0.50 1.67
N ALA A 66 -5.63 -1.81 1.81
CA ALA A 66 -6.54 -2.75 1.18
C ALA A 66 -6.99 -3.79 2.21
N THR A 67 -8.05 -4.55 1.93
CA THR A 67 -8.62 -5.51 2.89
C THR A 67 -8.50 -6.96 2.48
N GLN A 68 -8.10 -7.25 1.22
CA GLN A 68 -8.04 -8.64 0.75
C GLN A 68 -6.83 -9.40 1.30
N GLY A 69 -5.73 -8.73 1.67
CA GLY A 69 -4.53 -9.38 2.22
C GLY A 69 -3.71 -10.20 1.21
N ASP A 70 -4.12 -10.25 -0.05
CA ASP A 70 -3.43 -10.98 -1.11
C ASP A 70 -2.33 -10.17 -1.80
N SER A 71 -1.63 -10.79 -2.74
CA SER A 71 -0.53 -10.16 -3.47
C SER A 71 -1.02 -9.03 -4.38
N TYR A 72 -2.23 -9.14 -4.93
CA TYR A 72 -2.82 -8.10 -5.76
C TYR A 72 -3.19 -6.85 -4.95
N ALA A 73 -3.75 -7.01 -3.76
CA ALA A 73 -4.03 -5.92 -2.82
C ALA A 73 -2.76 -5.15 -2.46
N ARG A 74 -1.65 -5.85 -2.18
CA ARG A 74 -0.34 -5.22 -1.93
C ARG A 74 0.15 -4.44 -3.14
N TYR A 75 0.01 -4.98 -4.34
CA TYR A 75 0.33 -4.27 -5.58
C TYR A 75 -0.47 -2.95 -5.71
N LYS A 76 -1.79 -2.97 -5.48
CA LYS A 76 -2.61 -1.76 -5.56
C LYS A 76 -2.22 -0.72 -4.50
N VAL A 77 -1.87 -1.15 -3.29
CA VAL A 77 -1.34 -0.25 -2.25
C VAL A 77 -0.06 0.43 -2.73
N TYR A 78 0.91 -0.31 -3.28
CA TYR A 78 2.14 0.29 -3.84
C TYR A 78 1.84 1.32 -4.95
N MET A 79 0.95 1.01 -5.88
CA MET A 79 0.58 1.93 -6.95
C MET A 79 -0.06 3.22 -6.43
N GLN A 80 -0.80 3.15 -5.33
CA GLN A 80 -1.32 4.35 -4.67
C GLN A 80 -0.21 5.10 -3.91
N GLU A 81 0.70 4.41 -3.23
CA GLU A 81 1.83 5.06 -2.54
C GLU A 81 2.72 5.84 -3.48
N PHE A 82 2.98 5.37 -4.71
CA PHE A 82 3.73 6.15 -5.69
C PHE A 82 3.09 7.51 -5.99
N ARG A 83 1.75 7.57 -6.04
CA ARG A 83 1.03 8.83 -6.26
C ARG A 83 1.12 9.76 -5.05
N GLU A 84 1.01 9.20 -3.85
CA GLU A 84 1.17 9.96 -2.61
C GLU A 84 2.60 10.47 -2.43
N SER A 85 3.61 9.68 -2.80
CA SER A 85 5.00 10.13 -2.84
C SER A 85 5.21 11.30 -3.81
N LEU A 86 4.62 11.24 -5.00
CA LEU A 86 4.64 12.37 -5.94
C LEU A 86 3.90 13.60 -5.39
N LYS A 87 2.80 13.40 -4.64
CA LYS A 87 2.08 14.49 -3.97
C LYS A 87 2.95 15.16 -2.90
N ILE A 88 3.73 14.39 -2.14
CA ILE A 88 4.68 14.92 -1.15
C ILE A 88 5.77 15.73 -1.87
N LEU A 89 6.40 15.16 -2.90
CA LEU A 89 7.47 15.84 -3.65
C LEU A 89 7.01 17.19 -4.22
N ARG A 90 5.77 17.29 -4.70
CA ARG A 90 5.20 18.56 -5.22
C ARG A 90 4.97 19.63 -4.15
N GLN A 91 4.81 19.24 -2.88
CA GLN A 91 4.67 20.18 -1.77
C GLN A 91 6.01 20.66 -1.22
N CYS A 92 7.07 19.88 -1.45
CA CYS A 92 8.43 20.20 -1.01
C CYS A 92 9.29 20.88 -2.10
N ALA A 93 8.75 21.06 -3.30
CA ALA A 93 9.40 21.76 -4.41
C ALA A 93 9.24 23.27 -4.29
#